data_AF-A0A524PDR9-F1
#
_entry.id   AF-A0A524PDR9-F1
#
_cell.length_a   1.000
_cell.length_b   1.000
_cell.length_c   1.000
_cell.angle_alpha   90.00
_cell.angle_beta   90.00
_cell.angle_gamma   90.00
#
_symmetry.space_group_name_H-M   'P 1'
#
loop_
_entity.id
_entity.type
_entity.pdbx_description
1 polymer ?
#
loop_
_entity_poly.entity_id
_entity_poly.type
_entity_poly.pdbx_seq_one_letter_code
_entity_poly.pdbx_strand_id
1 'polypeptide(L)' 'MNRIVEKEMLNNNVVRLVIEAPRIAVKRQAGHFVIVKIDDKGERIPLTIADADPENGTITLIV' A
#
# COMPACT_ATOMS: atom_id res chain seq x y z
N MET A 1 9.25 2.42 8.92
CA MET A 1 8.94 1.18 8.17
C MET A 1 7.48 0.89 8.40
N ASN A 2 6.69 0.71 7.35
CA ASN A 2 5.25 0.44 7.47
C ASN A 2 5.03 -1.08 7.50
N ARG A 3 4.12 -1.56 8.34
CA ARG A 3 3.85 -2.99 8.51
C ARG A 3 2.88 -3.49 7.43
N ILE A 4 3.15 -4.66 6.86
CA ILE A 4 2.18 -5.39 6.04
C ILE A 4 1.26 -6.14 7.01
N VAL A 5 -0.01 -5.76 7.05
CA VAL A 5 -1.04 -6.35 7.92
C VAL A 5 -1.61 -7.61 7.27
N GLU A 6 -1.73 -7.61 5.94
CA GLU A 6 -2.27 -8.73 5.18
C GLU A 6 -1.59 -8.83 3.81
N LYS A 7 -1.44 -10.07 3.31
CA LYS A 7 -0.94 -10.39 1.98
C LYS A 7 -1.76 -11.53 1.39
N GLU A 8 -2.39 -11.28 0.24
CA GLU A 8 -3.16 -12.28 -0.48
C GLU A 8 -2.70 -12.35 -1.94
N MET A 9 -2.47 -13.56 -2.47
CA MET A 9 -2.25 -13.72 -3.91
C MET A 9 -3.61 -13.83 -4.61
N LEU A 10 -3.92 -12.87 -5.49
CA LEU A 10 -5.15 -12.88 -6.27
C LEU A 10 -5.03 -13.82 -7.49
N ASN A 11 -3.81 -13.95 -8.02
CA ASN A 11 -3.43 -14.93 -9.03
C ASN A 11 -1.89 -15.11 -9.03
N ASN A 12 -1.35 -15.79 -10.04
CA ASN A 12 0.09 -16.08 -10.14
C ASN A 12 1.00 -14.83 -10.25
N ASN A 13 0.45 -13.70 -10.70
CA ASN A 13 1.21 -12.48 -10.98
C ASN A 13 0.73 -11.26 -10.18
N VAL A 14 -0.37 -11.38 -9.42
CA VAL A 14 -1.01 -10.24 -8.74
C VAL A 14 -1.22 -10.55 -7.27
N VAL A 15 -0.80 -9.61 -6.42
CA VAL A 15 -0.85 -9.68 -4.97
C VAL A 15 -1.58 -8.45 -4.41
N ARG A 16 -2.53 -8.68 -3.49
CA ARG A 16 -3.10 -7.66 -2.62
C ARG A 16 -2.25 -7.52 -1.36
N LEU A 17 -1.84 -6.29 -1.06
CA LEU A 17 -1.14 -5.93 0.17
C LEU A 17 -1.96 -4.92 0.96
N VAL A 18 -2.23 -5.22 2.22
CA VAL A 18 -2.81 -4.26 3.17
C VAL A 18 -1.68 -3.77 4.07
N ILE A 19 -1.43 -2.47 4.06
CA ILE A 19 -0.28 -1.84 4.71
C ILE A 19 -0.76 -0.81 5.72
N GLU A 20 -0.18 -0.84 6.92
CA GLU A 20 -0.43 0.14 7.98
C GLU A 20 0.20 1.49 7.61
N ALA A 21 -0.64 2.48 7.32
CA ALA A 21 -0.23 3.83 6.94
C ALA A 21 -1.29 4.88 7.34
N PRO A 22 -1.52 5.14 8.65
CA PRO A 22 -2.67 5.92 9.11
C PRO A 22 -2.72 7.34 8.54
N ARG A 23 -1.56 7.98 8.41
CA ARG A 23 -1.45 9.34 7.85
C ARG A 23 -1.83 9.41 6.37
N ILE A 24 -1.62 8.32 5.62
CA ILE A 24 -1.96 8.24 4.20
C ILE A 24 -3.43 7.85 4.06
N ALA A 25 -3.90 6.89 4.84
CA ALA A 25 -5.29 6.41 4.82
C ALA A 25 -6.31 7.55 4.98
N VAL A 26 -6.07 8.47 5.93
CA VAL A 26 -6.95 9.62 6.19
C VAL A 26 -6.90 10.69 5.08
N LYS A 27 -5.79 10.78 4.33
CA LYS A 27 -5.55 11.86 3.36
C LYS A 27 -5.69 11.44 1.89
N ARG A 28 -5.85 10.14 1.63
CA ARG A 28 -5.95 9.58 0.28
C ARG A 28 -7.18 10.15 -0.43
N GLN A 29 -7.00 10.48 -1.71
CA GLN A 29 -8.06 10.83 -2.65
C GLN A 29 -7.94 9.95 -3.89
N ALA A 30 -8.99 9.88 -4.70
CA ALA A 30 -8.97 9.12 -5.94
C ALA A 30 -7.83 9.62 -6.86
N GLY A 31 -7.07 8.68 -7.44
CA GLY A 31 -5.91 8.98 -8.28
C GLY A 31 -4.59 9.22 -7.53
N HIS A 32 -4.60 9.27 -6.19
CA HIS A 32 -3.36 9.33 -5.42
C HIS A 32 -2.59 8.00 -5.48
N PHE A 33 -1.27 8.11 -5.42
CA PHE A 33 -0.34 7.00 -5.36
C PHE A 33 0.70 7.24 -4.25
N VAL A 34 1.41 6.19 -3.87
CA VAL A 34 2.52 6.24 -2.92
C VAL A 34 3.83 5.88 -3.62
N ILE A 35 4.93 6.40 -3.12
CA ILE A 35 6.27 5.92 -3.46
C ILE A 35 6.70 4.91 -2.41
N VAL A 36 7.05 3.70 -2.85
CA VAL A 36 7.45 2.60 -1.97
C VAL A 36 8.91 2.25 -2.22
N LYS A 37 9.61 1.88 -1.15
CA LYS A 37 11.00 1.43 -1.16
C LYS A 37 11.13 0.28 -0.15
N ILE A 38 11.68 -0.85 -0.59
CA ILE A 38 11.68 -2.11 0.19
C ILE A 38 12.74 -2.15 1.29
N ASP A 39 13.91 -1.54 1.05
CA ASP A 39 15.05 -1.46 1.95
C ASP A 39 15.97 -0.31 1.51
N ASP A 40 17.08 -0.06 2.20
CA ASP A 40 17.99 1.07 1.90
C ASP A 40 18.63 1.04 0.51
N LYS A 41 18.78 -0.13 -0.11
CA LYS A 41 19.34 -0.29 -1.46
C LYS A 41 18.27 -0.39 -2.54
N GLY A 42 17.02 -0.64 -2.16
CA GLY A 42 15.89 -0.76 -3.05
C GLY A 42 15.56 0.54 -3.79
N GLU A 43 15.03 0.38 -5.00
CA GLU A 43 14.54 1.48 -5.82
C GLU A 43 13.22 2.05 -5.28
N ARG A 44 12.92 3.29 -5.69
CA ARG A 44 11.66 3.96 -5.38
C ARG A 44 10.69 3.75 -6.53
N ILE A 45 9.60 3.04 -6.28
CA ILE A 45 8.57 2.77 -7.30
C ILE A 45 7.24 3.42 -6.91
N PRO A 46 6.50 4.00 -7.88
CA PRO A 46 5.14 4.48 -7.65
C PRO A 46 4.15 3.33 -7.68
N LEU A 47 3.26 3.27 -6.68
CA LEU A 47 2.14 2.32 -6.60
C LEU A 47 0.85 3.06 -6.28
N THR A 48 -0.19 2.82 -7.06
CA THR A 48 -1.51 3.41 -6.87
C THR A 48 -2.16 2.89 -5.59
N ILE A 49 -2.81 3.77 -4.83
CA ILE A 49 -3.60 3.35 -3.68
C ILE A 49 -4.95 2.83 -4.19
N ALA A 50 -5.11 1.51 -4.18
CA ALA A 50 -6.33 0.86 -4.65
C ALA A 50 -7.49 1.10 -3.66
N ASP A 51 -7.22 0.99 -2.36
CA ASP A 51 -8.18 1.35 -1.32
C ASP A 51 -7.52 1.87 -0.03
N ALA A 52 -8.33 2.39 0.90
CA ALA A 52 -7.88 2.79 2.22
C ALA A 52 -8.99 2.65 3.26
N ASP A 53 -8.60 2.26 4.47
CA ASP A 53 -9.45 2.18 5.65
C ASP A 53 -8.91 3.17 6.71
N PRO A 54 -9.52 4.36 6.84
CA PRO A 54 -9.10 5.36 7.82
C PRO A 54 -9.31 4.92 9.28
N GLU A 55 -10.27 4.04 9.55
CA GLU A 55 -10.56 3.56 10.92
C GLU A 55 -9.47 2.60 11.39
N ASN A 56 -9.09 1.65 10.54
CA ASN A 56 -8.01 0.71 10.80
C ASN A 56 -6.61 1.28 10.47
N GLY A 57 -6.56 2.47 9.85
CA GLY A 57 -5.32 3.15 9.50
C GLY A 57 -4.51 2.46 8.40
N THR A 58 -5.16 1.78 7.46
CA THR A 58 -4.50 0.98 6.42
C THR A 58 -4.76 1.49 5.01
N ILE A 59 -3.87 1.15 4.10
CA ILE A 59 -4.03 1.32 2.66
C ILE A 59 -3.85 -0.02 1.95
N THR A 60 -4.54 -0.19 0.84
CA THR A 60 -4.48 -1.38 0.00
C THR A 60 -3.72 -1.06 -1.29
N LEU A 61 -2.69 -1.85 -1.58
CA LEU A 61 -1.95 -1.82 -2.84
C LEU A 61 -2.21 -3.13 -3.60
N ILE A 62 -2.31 -3.02 -4.92
CA ILE A 62 -2.35 -4.15 -5.85
C ILE A 62 -1.08 -4.10 -6.68
N VAL A 63 -0.29 -5.17 -6.64
CA VAL A 63 1.02 -5.30 -7.31
C VAL A 63 1.05 -6.56 -8.15
#